data_AF-A0A8W8NYE5-F1
#
_entry.id   AF-A0A8W8NYE5-F1
#
_cell.length_a   1.000
_cell.length_b   1.000
_cell.length_c   1.000
_cell.angle_alpha   90.00
_cell.angle_beta   90.00
_cell.angle_gamma   90.00
#
_symmetry.space_group_name_H-M   'P 1'
#
loop_
_entity.id
_entity.type
_entity.pdbx_description
1 polymer ?
#
loop_
_entity_poly.entity_id
_entity_poly.type
_entity_poly.pdbx_seq_one_letter_code
_entity_poly.pdbx_strand_id
1 'polypeptide(L)'
;MLIILALICATLFCRGCNGSELAGHGTPVQFILERLFVLEEKVGKYEETIRLLERKLEKRDRTIAELKRIVQKQTLDIEYLQRADENRPILKSKSKPNLERHDEGLTNRNTRSTWYPISDAVAFYAYMRASEINPSRHHVIIFDVVVTNEGNAYNPNLGAFITPVDGVYAFNWNVIAHENNHIFTEIAVNSQSIGNAFADSGNHSDVSYSSVTVVKRLNAGDAVLIRTPAESNLASRGSIVSFHGGRSTFSGWRIF
;
A
#
# COMPACT_ATOMS: atom_id res chain seq x y z
N MET A 1 2.88 -40.74 11.84
CA MET A 1 3.84 -40.88 10.72
C MET A 1 5.27 -40.48 11.09
N LEU A 2 5.46 -39.45 11.95
CA LEU A 2 6.77 -39.02 12.47
C LEU A 2 7.59 -40.09 13.23
N ILE A 3 6.94 -41.05 13.91
CA ILE A 3 7.65 -42.06 14.72
C ILE A 3 8.28 -43.17 13.85
N ILE A 4 7.71 -43.45 12.67
CA ILE A 4 8.19 -44.53 11.78
C ILE A 4 9.49 -44.12 11.07
N LEU A 5 9.66 -42.84 10.73
CA LEU A 5 10.88 -42.32 10.10
C LEU A 5 12.08 -42.27 11.04
N ALA A 6 11.87 -41.96 12.33
CA ALA A 6 12.96 -41.97 13.32
C ALA A 6 13.55 -43.39 13.53
N LEU A 7 12.71 -44.43 13.45
CA LEU A 7 13.13 -45.84 13.56
C LEU A 7 13.92 -46.34 12.34
N ILE A 8 13.68 -45.78 11.14
CA ILE A 8 14.43 -46.13 9.93
C ILE A 8 15.82 -45.46 9.96
N CYS A 9 15.92 -44.24 10.51
CA CYS A 9 17.19 -43.55 10.67
C CYS A 9 18.10 -44.25 11.70
N ALA A 10 17.52 -44.84 12.76
CA ALA A 10 18.28 -45.59 13.78
C ALA A 10 18.73 -46.98 13.32
N THR A 11 18.00 -47.64 12.41
CA THR A 11 18.33 -49.01 11.95
C THR A 11 19.42 -49.03 10.87
N LEU A 12 19.60 -47.94 10.11
CA LEU A 12 20.68 -47.82 9.11
C LEU A 12 22.06 -47.50 9.71
N PHE A 13 22.14 -47.08 10.99
CA PHE A 13 23.40 -46.69 11.62
C PHE A 13 24.13 -47.83 12.36
N CYS A 14 23.60 -49.06 12.36
CA CYS A 14 24.11 -50.13 13.25
C CYS A 14 24.45 -51.49 12.60
N ARG A 15 24.78 -51.57 11.30
CA ARG A 15 25.36 -52.80 10.73
C ARG A 15 26.50 -52.55 9.74
N GLY A 16 27.72 -52.74 10.25
CA GLY A 16 28.85 -53.32 9.50
C GLY A 16 29.81 -52.35 8.82
N CYS A 17 30.77 -51.80 9.55
CA CYS A 17 31.99 -51.23 8.97
C CYS A 17 33.18 -52.17 9.25
N ASN A 18 33.62 -52.90 8.23
CA ASN A 18 34.99 -53.33 8.06
C ASN A 18 35.39 -52.97 6.62
N GLY A 19 36.42 -52.13 6.47
CA GLY A 19 37.16 -51.95 5.21
C GLY A 19 36.81 -50.71 4.37
N SER A 20 37.69 -49.71 4.47
CA SER A 20 38.22 -48.82 3.41
C SER A 20 37.30 -48.05 2.45
N GLU A 21 37.59 -46.73 2.38
CA GLU A 21 37.29 -45.76 1.31
C GLU A 21 35.82 -45.40 1.05
N LEU A 22 35.33 -44.29 1.63
CA LEU A 22 34.23 -43.49 1.03
C LEU A 22 34.32 -42.04 1.52
N ALA A 23 35.01 -41.21 0.75
CA ALA A 23 34.95 -39.76 0.87
C ALA A 23 33.66 -39.23 0.22
N GLY A 24 32.85 -38.50 0.99
CA GLY A 24 32.26 -37.24 0.52
C GLY A 24 30.96 -37.23 -0.30
N HIS A 25 30.23 -38.33 -0.47
CA HIS A 25 28.90 -38.27 -1.10
C HIS A 25 27.84 -38.98 -0.27
N GLY A 26 26.93 -38.20 0.32
CA GLY A 26 25.72 -38.74 0.95
C GLY A 26 24.95 -39.60 -0.06
N THR A 27 24.39 -40.70 0.42
CA THR A 27 23.66 -41.64 -0.46
C THR A 27 22.49 -40.92 -1.14
N PRO A 28 22.08 -41.34 -2.36
CA PRO A 28 20.91 -40.75 -3.03
C PRO A 28 19.65 -40.73 -2.17
N VAL A 29 19.49 -41.73 -1.29
CA VAL A 29 18.38 -41.83 -0.33
C VAL A 29 18.44 -40.70 0.71
N GLN A 30 19.63 -40.36 1.21
CA GLN A 30 19.79 -39.30 2.21
C GLN A 30 19.46 -37.91 1.64
N PHE A 31 19.84 -37.65 0.39
CA PHE A 31 19.49 -36.41 -0.31
C PHE A 31 17.96 -36.28 -0.54
N ILE A 32 17.29 -37.40 -0.84
CA ILE A 32 15.84 -37.44 -0.98
C ILE A 32 15.15 -37.14 0.36
N LEU A 33 15.63 -37.72 1.47
CA LEU A 33 15.07 -37.49 2.80
C LEU A 33 15.23 -36.04 3.27
N GLU A 34 16.39 -35.42 3.03
CA GLU A 34 16.61 -34.00 3.34
C GLU A 34 15.67 -33.10 2.53
N ARG A 35 15.49 -33.37 1.23
CA ARG A 35 14.55 -32.61 0.40
C ARG A 35 13.10 -32.83 0.83
N LEU A 36 12.73 -34.04 1.23
CA LEU A 36 11.40 -34.36 1.75
C LEU A 36 11.11 -33.57 3.03
N PHE A 37 12.07 -33.52 3.95
CA PHE A 37 11.94 -32.76 5.20
C PHE A 37 11.76 -31.26 4.95
N VAL A 38 12.56 -30.65 4.06
CA VAL A 38 12.41 -29.23 3.69
C VAL A 38 11.06 -28.96 3.02
N LEU A 39 10.54 -29.91 2.24
CA LEU A 39 9.21 -29.79 1.63
C LEU A 39 8.11 -29.85 2.69
N GLU A 40 8.20 -30.76 3.66
CA GLU A 40 7.23 -30.84 4.77
C GLU A 40 7.19 -29.54 5.58
N GLU A 41 8.34 -28.93 5.86
CA GLU A 41 8.41 -27.64 6.56
C GLU A 41 7.77 -26.50 5.74
N LYS A 42 8.03 -26.46 4.43
CA LYS A 42 7.42 -25.49 3.52
C LYS A 42 5.91 -25.65 3.45
N VAL A 43 5.42 -26.89 3.37
CA VAL A 43 3.98 -27.19 3.39
C VAL A 43 3.36 -26.64 4.67
N GLY A 44 3.97 -26.86 5.84
CA GLY A 44 3.49 -26.29 7.10
C GLY A 44 3.40 -24.76 7.10
N LYS A 45 4.42 -24.07 6.56
CA LYS A 45 4.41 -22.60 6.40
C LYS A 45 3.30 -22.11 5.47
N TYR A 46 3.03 -22.83 4.39
CA TYR A 46 1.95 -22.50 3.46
C TYR A 46 0.57 -22.71 4.10
N GLU A 47 0.38 -23.80 4.84
CA GLU A 47 -0.87 -24.05 5.58
C GLU A 47 -1.17 -22.95 6.60
N GLU A 48 -0.15 -22.47 7.33
CA GLU A 48 -0.33 -21.37 8.28
C GLU A 48 -0.68 -20.05 7.57
N THR A 49 -0.03 -19.77 6.44
CA THR A 49 -0.32 -18.59 5.62
C THR A 49 -1.75 -18.63 5.09
N ILE A 50 -2.22 -19.77 4.61
CA ILE A 50 -3.61 -19.96 4.14
C ILE A 50 -4.58 -19.70 5.29
N ARG A 51 -4.36 -20.27 6.48
CA ARG A 51 -5.21 -20.02 7.67
C ARG A 51 -5.24 -18.55 8.09
N LEU A 52 -4.13 -17.83 7.90
CA LEU A 52 -4.08 -16.39 8.19
C LEU A 52 -4.86 -15.59 7.14
N LEU A 53 -4.74 -15.95 5.87
CA LEU A 53 -5.47 -15.31 4.77
C LEU A 53 -6.98 -15.52 4.91
N GLU A 54 -7.43 -16.73 5.23
CA GLU A 54 -8.84 -17.05 5.49
C GLU A 54 -9.40 -16.19 6.63
N ARG A 55 -8.67 -16.08 7.75
CA ARG A 55 -9.07 -15.20 8.87
C ARG A 55 -9.15 -13.73 8.47
N LYS A 56 -8.22 -13.26 7.62
CA LYS A 56 -8.26 -11.88 7.11
C LYS A 56 -9.45 -11.66 6.18
N LEU A 57 -9.76 -12.62 5.31
CA LEU A 57 -10.93 -12.58 4.42
C LEU A 57 -12.21 -12.51 5.23
N GLU A 58 -12.37 -13.37 6.23
CA GLU A 58 -13.56 -13.38 7.09
C GLU A 58 -13.74 -12.04 7.83
N LYS A 59 -12.64 -11.44 8.32
CA LYS A 59 -12.69 -10.11 8.93
C LYS A 59 -13.13 -9.03 7.93
N ARG A 60 -12.65 -9.08 6.69
CA ARG A 60 -13.07 -8.16 5.62
C ARG A 60 -14.55 -8.33 5.29
N ASP A 61 -15.03 -9.56 5.19
CA ASP A 61 -16.45 -9.85 4.90
C ASP A 61 -17.37 -9.32 6.00
N ARG A 62 -16.96 -9.42 7.28
CA ARG A 62 -17.68 -8.82 8.41
C ARG A 62 -17.77 -7.29 8.28
N THR A 63 -16.64 -6.63 7.99
CA THR A 63 -16.62 -5.17 7.79
C THR A 63 -17.45 -4.75 6.59
N ILE A 64 -17.42 -5.50 5.48
CA ILE A 64 -18.24 -5.23 4.30
C ILE A 64 -19.73 -5.36 4.65
N ALA A 65 -20.12 -6.38 5.41
CA ALA A 65 -21.50 -6.56 5.83
C ALA A 65 -21.98 -5.40 6.74
N GLU A 66 -21.11 -4.90 7.62
CA GLU A 66 -21.41 -3.75 8.47
C GLU A 66 -21.55 -2.45 7.65
N LEU A 67 -20.62 -2.18 6.73
CA LEU A 67 -20.69 -1.00 5.86
C LEU A 67 -21.93 -1.02 4.98
N LYS A 68 -22.32 -2.19 4.44
CA LYS A 68 -23.57 -2.35 3.69
C LYS A 68 -24.79 -1.95 4.52
N ARG A 69 -24.85 -2.31 5.81
CA ARG A 69 -25.94 -1.89 6.71
C ARG A 69 -25.96 -0.38 6.94
N ILE A 70 -24.79 0.23 7.14
CA ILE A 70 -24.68 1.68 7.34
C ILE A 70 -25.14 2.43 6.10
N VAL A 71 -24.67 2.02 4.92
CA VAL A 71 -25.07 2.64 3.64
C VAL A 71 -26.57 2.50 3.41
N GLN A 72 -27.15 1.31 3.64
CA GLN A 72 -28.60 1.12 3.49
C GLN A 72 -29.40 2.04 4.41
N LYS A 73 -28.96 2.21 5.67
CA LYS A 73 -29.60 3.14 6.60
C LYS A 73 -29.50 4.59 6.12
N GLN A 74 -28.33 5.01 5.66
CA GLN A 74 -28.13 6.36 5.12
C GLN A 74 -28.98 6.61 3.86
N THR A 75 -29.12 5.62 2.97
CA THR A 75 -30.00 5.73 1.79
C THR A 75 -31.45 5.98 2.21
N LEU A 76 -31.95 5.26 3.21
CA LEU A 76 -33.31 5.45 3.73
C LEU A 76 -33.49 6.84 4.37
N ASP A 77 -32.48 7.32 5.11
CA ASP A 77 -32.52 8.66 5.72
C ASP A 77 -32.54 9.76 4.64
N ILE A 78 -31.76 9.60 3.55
CA ILE A 78 -31.76 10.53 2.41
C ILE A 78 -33.12 10.53 1.70
N GLU A 79 -33.71 9.37 1.44
CA GLU A 79 -35.03 9.26 0.80
C GLU A 79 -36.14 9.90 1.65
N TYR A 80 -36.06 9.75 2.98
CA TYR A 80 -36.99 10.40 3.90
C TYR A 80 -36.88 11.93 3.85
N LEU A 81 -35.65 12.46 3.85
CA LEU A 81 -35.40 13.91 3.79
C LEU A 81 -35.84 14.51 2.45
N GLN A 82 -35.63 13.82 1.34
CA GLN A 82 -36.10 14.25 0.02
C GLN A 82 -37.63 14.35 -0.03
N ARG A 83 -38.33 13.33 0.50
CA ARG A 83 -39.80 13.33 0.57
C ARG A 83 -40.35 14.44 1.48
N ALA A 84 -39.63 14.79 2.55
CA ALA A 84 -40.00 15.88 3.44
C ALA A 84 -39.86 17.27 2.79
N ASP A 85 -38.90 17.44 1.88
CA ASP A 85 -38.72 18.70 1.14
C ASP A 85 -39.74 18.86 0.00
N GLU A 86 -40.09 17.77 -0.69
CA GLU A 86 -41.15 17.76 -1.72
C GLU A 86 -42.54 18.14 -1.16
N ASN A 87 -42.83 17.81 0.10
CA ASN A 87 -44.09 18.15 0.77
C ASN A 87 -44.09 19.55 1.45
N ARG A 88 -43.06 20.38 1.23
CA ARG A 88 -42.99 21.73 1.78
C ARG A 88 -43.94 22.68 1.02
N PRO A 89 -44.90 23.35 1.68
CA PRO A 89 -45.79 24.28 0.99
C PRO A 89 -45.04 25.52 0.49
N ILE A 90 -45.22 25.85 -0.79
CA ILE A 90 -44.65 27.04 -1.42
C ILE A 90 -45.46 28.27 -0.97
N LEU A 91 -44.94 29.04 0.00
CA LEU A 91 -45.43 30.39 0.24
C LEU A 91 -45.00 31.29 -0.95
N LYS A 92 -45.93 31.57 -1.86
CA LYS A 92 -45.79 32.66 -2.84
C LYS A 92 -46.14 33.99 -2.17
N SER A 93 -45.15 34.75 -1.69
CA SER A 93 -45.35 36.15 -1.30
C SER A 93 -44.94 37.09 -2.44
N LYS A 94 -45.87 38.00 -2.78
CA LYS A 94 -45.77 39.05 -3.80
C LYS A 94 -44.70 40.10 -3.46
N SER A 95 -44.12 40.65 -4.52
CA SER A 95 -43.32 41.89 -4.69
C SER A 95 -43.18 42.94 -3.55
N LYS A 96 -41.91 43.22 -3.18
CA LYS A 96 -41.13 44.49 -2.92
C LYS A 96 -41.79 45.69 -2.16
N PRO A 97 -41.05 46.62 -1.47
CA PRO A 97 -39.63 47.01 -1.66
C PRO A 97 -38.77 47.26 -0.37
N ASN A 98 -37.50 47.63 -0.60
CA ASN A 98 -36.42 48.01 0.34
C ASN A 98 -36.85 48.81 1.59
N LEU A 99 -36.31 48.46 2.76
CA LEU A 99 -35.94 49.39 3.82
C LEU A 99 -34.74 48.83 4.62
N GLU A 100 -33.83 49.75 4.98
CA GLU A 100 -32.54 49.50 5.62
C GLU A 100 -32.64 48.99 7.07
N ARG A 101 -31.54 48.35 7.51
CA ARG A 101 -31.03 48.18 8.89
C ARG A 101 -31.97 47.62 9.96
N HIS A 102 -31.57 46.52 10.57
CA HIS A 102 -31.13 46.50 11.98
C HIS A 102 -30.60 45.10 12.33
N ASP A 103 -29.35 45.05 12.80
CA ASP A 103 -28.82 43.95 13.60
C ASP A 103 -29.68 43.85 14.87
N GLU A 104 -30.24 42.67 15.15
CA GLU A 104 -30.41 42.16 16.52
C GLU A 104 -30.80 40.67 16.49
N GLY A 105 -30.17 39.91 17.38
CA GLY A 105 -29.99 38.48 17.26
C GLY A 105 -31.20 37.60 17.59
N LEU A 106 -31.21 36.43 16.97
CA LEU A 106 -31.91 35.24 17.45
C LEU A 106 -30.90 34.09 17.48
N THR A 107 -30.36 33.87 18.66
CA THR A 107 -29.57 32.71 19.06
C THR A 107 -30.36 31.42 18.82
N ASN A 108 -29.85 30.53 17.97
CA ASN A 108 -30.25 29.13 18.00
C ASN A 108 -29.02 28.26 18.32
N ARG A 109 -28.95 27.81 19.57
CA ARG A 109 -27.97 26.85 20.08
C ARG A 109 -28.43 25.44 19.74
N ASN A 110 -27.54 24.70 19.06
CA ASN A 110 -27.28 23.25 19.12
C ASN A 110 -27.29 22.55 17.76
N THR A 111 -26.31 22.90 16.94
CA THR A 111 -25.50 21.89 16.26
C THR A 111 -24.05 22.17 16.61
N ARG A 112 -23.52 21.49 17.64
CA ARG A 112 -22.07 21.27 17.72
C ARG A 112 -21.69 20.32 16.59
N SER A 113 -21.70 20.86 15.37
CA SER A 113 -20.77 20.40 14.35
C SER A 113 -19.40 20.71 14.94
N THR A 114 -18.67 19.68 15.33
CA THR A 114 -17.25 19.82 15.62
C THR A 114 -16.60 20.24 14.31
N TRP A 115 -16.50 21.55 14.09
CA TRP A 115 -15.65 22.16 13.11
C TRP A 115 -14.21 21.81 13.49
N TYR A 116 -13.79 20.59 13.14
CA TYR A 116 -12.40 20.42 12.77
C TYR A 116 -12.23 21.32 11.55
N PRO A 117 -11.35 22.34 11.60
CA PRO A 117 -10.97 23.00 10.37
C PRO A 117 -10.53 21.89 9.42
N ILE A 118 -11.11 21.86 8.22
CA ILE A 118 -10.53 21.10 7.13
C ILE A 118 -9.11 21.65 7.05
N SER A 119 -8.15 20.86 7.52
CA SER A 119 -6.77 21.32 7.62
C SER A 119 -6.33 21.68 6.22
N ASP A 120 -5.97 22.95 5.98
CA ASP A 120 -5.35 23.38 4.72
C ASP A 120 -4.00 22.67 4.49
N ALA A 121 -3.47 22.00 5.52
CA ALA A 121 -2.27 21.19 5.44
C ALA A 121 -2.55 19.92 4.63
N VAL A 122 -1.79 19.76 3.55
CA VAL A 122 -1.76 18.55 2.74
C VAL A 122 -0.37 17.98 2.83
N ALA A 123 -0.24 16.81 3.45
CA ALA A 123 1.04 16.14 3.61
C ALA A 123 0.83 14.64 3.81
N PHE A 124 1.68 13.82 3.20
CA PHE A 124 1.65 12.38 3.42
C PHE A 124 3.06 11.80 3.50
N TYR A 125 3.14 10.69 4.20
CA TYR A 125 4.31 9.83 4.25
C TYR A 125 3.85 8.38 4.36
N ALA A 126 4.33 7.57 3.43
CA ALA A 126 4.04 6.14 3.37
C ALA A 126 5.29 5.34 2.99
N TYR A 127 5.32 4.07 3.39
CA TYR A 127 6.38 3.15 3.04
C TYR A 127 5.84 1.78 2.63
N MET A 128 6.65 1.02 1.90
CA MET A 128 6.30 -0.34 1.49
C MET A 128 6.37 -1.28 2.70
N ARG A 129 5.30 -2.01 2.99
CA ARG A 129 5.27 -3.02 4.06
C ARG A 129 6.26 -4.15 3.80
N ALA A 130 6.31 -4.60 2.56
CA ALA A 130 7.10 -5.72 2.08
C ALA A 130 7.83 -5.36 0.79
N SER A 131 8.92 -6.08 0.50
CA SER A 131 9.64 -5.98 -0.76
C SER A 131 8.77 -6.40 -1.94
N GLU A 132 9.02 -5.77 -3.09
CA GLU A 132 8.36 -6.07 -4.36
C GLU A 132 9.32 -6.82 -5.28
N ILE A 133 8.86 -7.98 -5.76
CA ILE A 133 9.68 -8.91 -6.54
C ILE A 133 9.45 -8.67 -8.02
N ASN A 134 10.50 -8.30 -8.75
CA ASN A 134 10.50 -8.17 -10.21
C ASN A 134 9.32 -7.34 -10.74
N PRO A 135 9.19 -6.05 -10.35
CA PRO A 135 8.13 -5.19 -10.85
C PRO A 135 8.20 -5.13 -12.38
N SER A 136 7.06 -5.32 -13.04
CA SER A 136 6.98 -5.27 -14.50
C SER A 136 7.26 -3.85 -15.01
N ARG A 137 7.36 -3.68 -16.33
CA ARG A 137 7.34 -2.34 -16.93
C ARG A 137 6.01 -1.64 -16.64
N HIS A 138 6.05 -0.31 -16.50
CA HIS A 138 4.89 0.52 -16.21
C HIS A 138 4.10 0.11 -14.95
N HIS A 139 4.79 -0.50 -13.99
CA HIS A 139 4.22 -1.02 -12.76
C HIS A 139 4.16 0.08 -11.69
N VAL A 140 2.98 0.35 -11.13
CA VAL A 140 2.80 1.32 -10.05
C VAL A 140 3.29 0.72 -8.74
N ILE A 141 4.22 1.42 -8.08
CA ILE A 141 4.79 0.98 -6.82
C ILE A 141 3.87 1.42 -5.68
N ILE A 142 3.43 0.46 -4.86
CA ILE A 142 2.48 0.71 -3.78
C ILE A 142 3.21 0.85 -2.43
N PHE A 143 3.03 2.01 -1.79
CA PHE A 143 3.51 2.28 -0.43
C PHE A 143 2.33 2.13 0.54
N ASP A 144 2.06 0.90 0.96
CA ASP A 144 0.82 0.51 1.63
C ASP A 144 0.75 0.85 3.13
N VAL A 145 1.86 1.19 3.76
CA VAL A 145 1.89 1.60 5.17
C VAL A 145 1.93 3.10 5.28
N VAL A 146 0.78 3.70 5.59
CA VAL A 146 0.61 5.14 5.76
C VAL A 146 0.91 5.55 7.20
N VAL A 147 1.79 6.53 7.36
CA VAL A 147 2.15 7.12 8.66
C VAL A 147 1.50 8.49 8.84
N THR A 148 1.51 9.31 7.79
CA THR A 148 0.87 10.63 7.75
C THR A 148 0.04 10.75 6.49
N ASN A 149 -1.14 11.36 6.58
CA ASN A 149 -2.03 11.60 5.43
C ASN A 149 -2.96 12.79 5.70
N GLU A 150 -2.37 13.93 6.06
CA GLU A 150 -3.11 15.18 6.22
C GLU A 150 -3.74 15.59 4.88
N GLY A 151 -5.02 15.97 4.93
CA GLY A 151 -5.83 16.21 3.74
C GLY A 151 -6.35 14.94 3.05
N ASN A 152 -6.04 13.73 3.57
CA ASN A 152 -6.47 12.43 3.03
C ASN A 152 -6.22 12.25 1.52
N ALA A 153 -5.14 12.86 1.02
CA ALA A 153 -4.84 12.93 -0.40
C ALA A 153 -4.13 11.68 -0.94
N TYR A 154 -3.46 10.89 -0.09
CA TYR A 154 -2.81 9.64 -0.49
C TYR A 154 -3.72 8.42 -0.34
N ASN A 155 -3.84 7.62 -1.41
CA ASN A 155 -4.56 6.35 -1.42
C ASN A 155 -3.57 5.16 -1.46
N PRO A 156 -3.38 4.44 -0.34
CA PRO A 156 -2.41 3.35 -0.26
C PRO A 156 -2.82 2.10 -1.04
N ASN A 157 -4.07 1.97 -1.49
CA ASN A 157 -4.47 0.84 -2.33
C ASN A 157 -4.10 1.06 -3.81
N LEU A 158 -3.97 2.32 -4.21
CA LEU A 158 -3.62 2.71 -5.59
C LEU A 158 -2.17 3.16 -5.73
N GLY A 159 -1.47 3.39 -4.61
CA GLY A 159 -0.13 3.98 -4.63
C GLY A 159 -0.12 5.44 -5.10
N ALA A 160 -1.28 6.12 -5.07
CA ALA A 160 -1.48 7.39 -5.74
C ALA A 160 -1.86 8.51 -4.75
N PHE A 161 -1.24 9.67 -4.92
CA PHE A 161 -1.64 10.92 -4.31
C PHE A 161 -2.56 11.67 -5.28
N ILE A 162 -3.76 12.05 -4.82
CA ILE A 162 -4.72 12.85 -5.59
C ILE A 162 -4.69 14.25 -5.03
N THR A 163 -4.29 15.20 -5.86
CA THR A 163 -4.14 16.61 -5.47
C THR A 163 -5.49 17.16 -5.01
N PRO A 164 -5.67 17.55 -3.74
CA PRO A 164 -6.97 17.98 -3.24
C PRO A 164 -7.28 19.44 -3.59
N VAL A 165 -6.23 20.27 -3.72
CA VAL A 165 -6.31 21.72 -3.95
C VAL A 165 -5.17 22.14 -4.85
N ASP A 166 -5.40 23.12 -5.72
CA ASP A 166 -4.35 23.75 -6.53
C ASP A 166 -3.20 24.25 -5.65
N GLY A 167 -1.97 24.06 -6.11
CA GLY A 167 -0.81 24.51 -5.34
C GLY A 167 0.52 24.05 -5.90
N VAL A 168 1.60 24.46 -5.24
CA VAL A 168 2.94 23.93 -5.47
C VAL A 168 3.19 22.84 -4.44
N TYR A 169 3.58 21.67 -4.92
CA TYR A 169 3.83 20.48 -4.10
C TYR A 169 5.28 20.04 -4.24
N ALA A 170 5.84 19.56 -3.13
CA ALA A 170 7.09 18.81 -3.12
C ALA A 170 6.78 17.33 -2.90
N PHE A 171 7.48 16.47 -3.64
CA PHE A 171 7.43 15.03 -3.46
C PHE A 171 8.84 14.49 -3.33
N ASN A 172 9.04 13.55 -2.41
CA ASN A 172 10.26 12.77 -2.31
C ASN A 172 9.90 11.29 -2.35
N TRP A 173 10.66 10.52 -3.10
CA TRP A 173 10.60 9.07 -3.00
C TRP A 173 12.01 8.50 -3.00
N ASN A 174 12.12 7.32 -2.39
CA ASN A 174 13.30 6.51 -2.46
C ASN A 174 12.97 5.05 -2.66
N VAL A 175 13.90 4.36 -3.29
CA VAL A 175 13.83 2.92 -3.52
C VAL A 175 15.18 2.28 -3.20
N ILE A 176 15.11 1.09 -2.65
CA ILE A 176 16.26 0.22 -2.40
C ILE A 176 16.25 -0.88 -3.45
N ALA A 177 17.31 -0.99 -4.25
CA ALA A 177 17.54 -2.15 -5.09
C ALA A 177 18.21 -3.25 -4.26
N HIS A 178 17.70 -4.48 -4.37
CA HIS A 178 18.38 -5.66 -3.79
C HIS A 178 19.77 -5.85 -4.42
N GLU A 179 20.63 -6.68 -3.83
CA GLU A 179 21.94 -7.01 -4.41
C GLU A 179 21.82 -7.56 -5.84
N ASN A 180 22.86 -7.33 -6.65
CA ASN A 180 22.97 -7.74 -8.05
C ASN A 180 21.83 -7.28 -8.97
N ASN A 181 21.10 -6.22 -8.61
CA ASN A 181 19.93 -5.71 -9.30
C ASN A 181 20.02 -4.20 -9.60
N HIS A 182 19.17 -3.75 -10.52
CA HIS A 182 18.98 -2.33 -10.80
C HIS A 182 17.50 -2.02 -11.00
N ILE A 183 17.05 -0.92 -10.43
CA ILE A 183 15.66 -0.47 -10.46
C ILE A 183 15.62 0.94 -11.00
N PHE A 184 14.84 1.12 -12.06
CA PHE A 184 14.41 2.43 -12.54
C PHE A 184 13.03 2.74 -11.99
N THR A 185 12.85 3.96 -11.49
CA THR A 185 11.54 4.48 -11.12
C THR A 185 11.35 5.88 -11.65
N GLU A 186 10.10 6.26 -11.85
CA GLU A 186 9.71 7.60 -12.24
C GLU A 186 8.52 8.06 -11.40
N ILE A 187 8.48 9.37 -11.15
CA ILE A 187 7.28 10.03 -10.64
C ILE A 187 6.47 10.52 -11.83
N ALA A 188 5.19 10.15 -11.87
CA ALA A 188 4.28 10.48 -12.95
C ALA A 188 3.11 11.32 -12.45
N VAL A 189 2.73 12.34 -13.23
CA VAL A 189 1.52 13.15 -13.03
C VAL A 189 0.59 12.92 -14.20
N ASN A 190 -0.62 12.41 -13.94
CA ASN A 190 -1.63 12.10 -14.97
C ASN A 190 -1.08 11.29 -16.16
N SER A 191 -0.12 10.39 -15.93
CA SER A 191 0.63 9.57 -16.90
C SER A 191 1.92 10.16 -17.47
N GLN A 192 2.24 11.44 -17.25
CA GLN A 192 3.48 12.05 -17.72
C GLN A 192 4.58 11.93 -16.66
N SER A 193 5.72 11.34 -17.02
CA SER A 193 6.92 11.34 -16.17
C SER A 193 7.45 12.76 -15.99
N ILE A 194 7.75 13.15 -14.75
CA ILE A 194 8.32 14.48 -14.42
C ILE A 194 9.66 14.39 -13.68
N GLY A 195 10.13 13.18 -13.39
CA GLY A 195 11.36 12.93 -12.68
C GLY A 195 11.65 11.43 -12.60
N ASN A 196 12.93 11.08 -12.56
CA ASN A 196 13.39 9.69 -12.61
C ASN A 196 14.40 9.45 -11.48
N ALA A 197 14.42 8.22 -10.97
CA ALA A 197 15.42 7.73 -10.03
C ALA A 197 15.96 6.38 -10.51
N PHE A 198 17.23 6.13 -10.22
CA PHE A 198 17.93 4.90 -10.59
C PHE A 198 18.72 4.40 -9.39
N ALA A 199 18.37 3.20 -8.90
CA ALA A 199 19.12 2.49 -7.88
C ALA A 199 19.82 1.30 -8.54
N ASP A 200 21.14 1.24 -8.45
CA ASP A 200 21.95 0.22 -9.12
C ASP A 200 22.97 -0.36 -8.14
N SER A 201 22.83 -1.66 -7.88
CA SER A 201 23.79 -2.43 -7.08
C SER A 201 24.80 -3.18 -7.96
N GLY A 202 24.70 -3.06 -9.29
CA GLY A 202 25.62 -3.67 -10.24
C GLY A 202 25.75 -5.18 -10.04
N ASN A 203 26.99 -5.63 -9.82
CA ASN A 203 27.33 -7.01 -9.47
C ASN A 203 27.85 -7.11 -8.02
N HIS A 204 27.37 -6.24 -7.14
CA HIS A 204 27.75 -6.21 -5.74
C HIS A 204 26.76 -7.01 -4.88
N SER A 205 27.26 -7.54 -3.76
CA SER A 205 26.50 -8.32 -2.76
C SER A 205 25.89 -7.45 -1.65
N ASP A 206 25.68 -6.17 -1.95
CA ASP A 206 25.03 -5.19 -1.07
C ASP A 206 23.88 -4.50 -1.80
N VAL A 207 23.02 -3.85 -1.02
CA VAL A 207 21.86 -3.12 -1.55
C VAL A 207 22.27 -1.72 -2.01
N SER A 208 21.58 -1.19 -3.01
CA SER A 208 21.78 0.18 -3.48
C SER A 208 20.55 1.03 -3.19
N TYR A 209 20.75 2.32 -2.94
CA TYR A 209 19.71 3.26 -2.55
C TYR A 209 19.68 4.46 -3.50
N SER A 210 18.48 4.87 -3.92
CA SER A 210 18.27 6.09 -4.71
C SER A 210 17.13 6.91 -4.14
N SER A 211 17.30 8.23 -4.10
CA SER A 211 16.31 9.17 -3.56
C SER A 211 16.26 10.42 -4.42
N VAL A 212 15.05 10.85 -4.77
CA VAL A 212 14.83 12.03 -5.62
C VAL A 212 13.72 12.89 -5.04
N THR A 213 13.86 14.21 -5.18
CA THR A 213 12.84 15.19 -4.81
C THR A 213 12.44 16.00 -6.04
N VAL A 214 11.14 16.18 -6.23
CA VAL A 214 10.58 17.01 -7.31
C VAL A 214 9.63 18.03 -6.73
N VAL A 215 9.64 19.24 -7.29
CA VAL A 215 8.69 20.30 -6.97
C VAL A 215 7.89 20.62 -8.22
N LYS A 216 6.56 20.57 -8.14
CA LYS A 216 5.66 20.84 -9.28
C LYS A 216 4.39 21.55 -8.83
N ARG A 217 3.92 22.48 -9.66
CA ARG A 217 2.57 23.03 -9.55
C ARG A 217 1.55 22.03 -10.08
N LEU A 218 0.55 21.72 -9.26
CA LEU A 218 -0.52 20.77 -9.56
C LEU A 218 -1.88 21.45 -9.41
N ASN A 219 -2.84 20.95 -10.17
CA ASN A 219 -4.24 21.33 -10.07
C ASN A 219 -5.00 20.27 -9.27
N ALA A 220 -6.09 20.67 -8.63
CA ALA A 220 -7.00 19.76 -7.96
C ALA A 220 -7.44 18.64 -8.92
N GLY A 221 -7.35 17.39 -8.46
CA GLY A 221 -7.61 16.18 -9.25
C GLY A 221 -6.39 15.58 -9.95
N ASP A 222 -5.26 16.28 -10.04
CA ASP A 222 -4.03 15.69 -10.60
C ASP A 222 -3.57 14.49 -9.76
N ALA A 223 -3.35 13.36 -10.42
CA ALA A 223 -2.90 12.12 -9.80
C ALA A 223 -1.38 11.98 -9.92
N VAL A 224 -0.70 11.80 -8.79
CA VAL A 224 0.74 11.61 -8.67
C VAL A 224 1.05 10.21 -8.15
N LEU A 225 1.90 9.47 -8.85
CA LEU A 225 2.30 8.12 -8.47
C LEU A 225 3.77 7.86 -8.79
N ILE A 226 4.35 6.85 -8.14
CA ILE A 226 5.65 6.31 -8.50
C ILE A 226 5.43 5.00 -9.29
N ARG A 227 6.15 4.83 -10.39
CA ARG A 227 6.10 3.60 -11.19
C ARG A 227 7.44 3.26 -11.82
N THR A 228 7.58 2.05 -12.33
CA THR A 228 8.68 1.73 -13.26
C THR A 228 8.43 2.39 -14.62
N PRO A 229 9.49 2.81 -15.35
CA PRO A 229 9.33 3.43 -16.67
C PRO A 229 8.61 2.53 -17.68
N ALA A 230 7.91 3.19 -18.61
CA ALA A 230 7.32 2.50 -19.75
C ALA A 230 8.36 2.12 -20.80
N GLU A 231 9.49 2.83 -20.89
CA GLU A 231 10.47 2.66 -21.99
C GLU A 231 11.21 1.31 -21.89
N SER A 232 11.46 0.66 -23.04
CA SER A 232 12.06 -0.69 -23.06
C SER A 232 13.54 -0.71 -22.72
N ASN A 233 14.26 0.38 -23.00
CA ASN A 233 15.68 0.58 -22.65
C ASN A 233 15.89 0.90 -21.16
N LEU A 234 14.82 1.18 -20.40
CA LEU A 234 14.84 1.47 -18.96
C LEU A 234 14.15 0.36 -18.16
N ALA A 235 14.36 -0.89 -18.55
CA ALA A 235 13.79 -2.04 -17.86
C ALA A 235 14.51 -2.25 -16.51
N SER A 236 13.72 -2.38 -15.44
CA SER A 236 14.24 -2.79 -14.14
C SER A 236 14.55 -4.29 -14.14
N ARG A 237 15.62 -4.70 -13.44
CA ARG A 237 15.97 -6.09 -13.21
C ARG A 237 16.08 -6.34 -11.71
N GLY A 238 15.25 -7.25 -11.21
CA GLY A 238 15.30 -7.67 -9.81
C GLY A 238 14.24 -7.04 -8.92
N SER A 239 14.53 -6.91 -7.63
CA SER A 239 13.52 -6.57 -6.61
C SER A 239 13.76 -5.24 -5.93
N ILE A 240 12.67 -4.55 -5.60
CA ILE A 240 12.64 -3.39 -4.71
C ILE A 240 12.52 -3.89 -3.29
N VAL A 241 13.39 -3.42 -2.41
CA VAL A 241 13.52 -3.93 -1.05
C VAL A 241 12.88 -2.98 -0.04
N SER A 242 12.19 -3.55 0.94
CA SER A 242 11.73 -2.82 2.12
C SER A 242 11.64 -3.74 3.34
N PHE A 243 12.40 -3.40 4.38
CA PHE A 243 12.50 -4.16 5.63
C PHE A 243 12.71 -3.22 6.83
N HIS A 244 12.82 -3.76 8.04
CA HIS A 244 12.90 -2.95 9.26
C HIS A 244 14.11 -1.99 9.30
N GLY A 245 15.26 -2.39 8.75
CA GLY A 245 16.48 -1.57 8.72
C GLY A 245 16.63 -0.65 7.51
N GLY A 246 15.69 -0.69 6.57
CA GLY A 246 15.70 0.13 5.35
C GLY A 246 14.36 0.04 4.64
N ARG A 247 13.63 1.16 4.59
CA ARG A 247 12.31 1.24 3.96
C ARG A 247 12.42 2.00 2.65
N SER A 248 11.79 1.47 1.60
CA SER A 248 11.46 2.25 0.40
C SER A 248 10.22 3.08 0.70
N THR A 249 10.27 4.39 0.44
CA THR A 249 9.24 5.33 0.90
C THR A 249 8.80 6.33 -0.15
N PHE A 250 7.60 6.88 0.04
CA PHE A 250 7.05 7.98 -0.74
C PHE A 250 6.42 9.00 0.20
N SER A 251 6.77 10.27 0.02
CA SER A 251 6.23 11.40 0.77
C SER A 251 5.98 12.58 -0.14
N GLY A 252 5.11 13.47 0.34
CA GLY A 252 4.90 14.75 -0.31
C GLY A 252 4.05 15.68 0.52
N TRP A 253 4.15 16.97 0.24
CA TRP A 253 3.43 18.03 0.94
C TRP A 253 3.17 19.22 0.03
N ARG A 254 2.07 19.93 0.30
CA ARG A 254 1.80 21.23 -0.30
C ARG A 254 2.70 22.27 0.35
N ILE A 255 3.29 23.13 -0.46
CA ILE A 255 4.09 24.27 -0.02
C ILE A 255 3.19 25.50 0.13
N PHE A 256 2.39 25.82 -0.90
CA PHE A 256 1.38 26.89 -0.91
C PHE A 256 0.42 26.73 -2.11
#